data_AF-A0A1H9F159-F1
#
_entry.id   AF-A0A1H9F159-F1
#
_cell.length_a   1.000
_cell.length_b   1.000
_cell.length_c   1.000
_cell.angle_alpha   90.00
_cell.angle_beta   90.00
_cell.angle_gamma   90.00
#
_symmetry.space_group_name_H-M   'P 1'
#
loop_
_entity.id
_entity.type
_entity.pdbx_description
1 polymer ?
#
loop_
_entity_poly.entity_id
_entity_poly.type
_entity_poly.pdbx_seq_one_letter_code
_entity_poly.pdbx_strand_id
1 'polypeptide(L)'
;MADDARLSCGRSIDDVWSHLDGPPDEHERTCPYCLEARARLLRLSDAAIDLRSTEAADPALQPDPGFTASVMGLVRAEVRRGQAIPLDADEVPGLTISEQAVVGLVWAAADSVPGIRARRCRVRPFTDDDGDGDGDGGEDGWQPPDEHELRSGTLVDVDLALAVEPGTSIVEATATLRRRVAEQVARETGLGVRRVDLTVEDVL
;
A
#
# COMPACT_ATOMS: atom_id res chain seq x y z
N MET A 1 16.61 -21.33 -2.60
CA MET A 1 18.07 -21.53 -2.78
C MET A 1 18.30 -21.60 -4.28
N ALA A 2 18.60 -20.47 -4.91
CA ALA A 2 19.01 -20.46 -6.31
C ALA A 2 20.40 -21.06 -6.38
N ASP A 3 20.57 -22.10 -7.19
CA ASP A 3 21.86 -22.67 -7.51
C ASP A 3 22.56 -21.65 -8.41
N ASP A 4 23.41 -20.83 -7.79
CA ASP A 4 24.15 -19.78 -8.45
C ASP A 4 25.18 -20.43 -9.38
N ALA A 5 24.84 -20.49 -10.67
CA ALA A 5 25.64 -21.13 -11.69
C ALA A 5 26.97 -20.38 -11.86
N ARG A 6 27.97 -20.81 -11.10
CA ARG A 6 29.30 -20.21 -11.11
C ARG A 6 30.03 -20.45 -12.42
N LEU A 7 30.63 -19.37 -12.92
CA LEU A 7 31.57 -19.42 -14.04
C LEU A 7 32.91 -20.03 -13.59
N SER A 8 33.70 -20.51 -14.56
CA SER A 8 35.03 -21.05 -14.30
C SER A 8 36.03 -20.02 -13.71
N CYS A 9 35.72 -18.72 -13.77
CA CYS A 9 36.46 -17.65 -13.10
C CYS A 9 36.06 -17.45 -11.62
N GLY A 10 35.07 -18.19 -11.12
CA GLY A 10 34.59 -18.15 -9.74
C GLY A 10 33.46 -17.15 -9.47
N ARG A 11 33.14 -16.26 -10.42
CA ARG A 11 31.99 -15.35 -10.33
C ARG A 11 30.66 -16.07 -10.58
N SER A 12 29.61 -15.53 -9.98
CA SER A 12 28.22 -15.92 -10.23
C SER A 12 27.75 -15.44 -11.59
N ILE A 13 26.78 -16.14 -12.18
CA ILE A 13 26.09 -15.62 -13.37
C ILE A 13 25.19 -14.43 -12.99
N ASP A 14 24.67 -14.42 -11.76
CA ASP A 14 23.79 -13.38 -11.24
C ASP A 14 24.53 -12.03 -11.07
N ASP A 15 25.80 -12.03 -10.63
CA ASP A 15 26.61 -10.79 -10.53
C ASP A 15 26.91 -10.19 -11.91
N VAL A 16 27.05 -11.04 -12.94
CA VAL A 16 27.23 -10.57 -14.32
C VAL A 16 25.90 -10.02 -14.87
N TRP A 17 24.78 -10.65 -14.52
CA TRP A 17 23.45 -10.19 -14.90
C TRP A 17 23.10 -8.83 -14.27
N SER A 18 23.41 -8.62 -12.99
CA SER A 18 23.09 -7.37 -12.29
C SER A 18 23.76 -6.13 -12.89
N HIS A 19 24.87 -6.31 -13.62
CA HIS A 19 25.63 -5.24 -14.27
C HIS A 19 25.52 -5.25 -15.80
N LEU A 20 24.64 -6.08 -16.38
CA LEU A 20 24.57 -6.32 -17.81
C LEU A 20 24.29 -5.04 -18.64
N ASP A 21 23.44 -4.17 -18.11
CA ASP A 21 23.03 -2.91 -18.75
C ASP A 21 24.13 -1.82 -18.71
N GLY A 22 25.17 -2.02 -17.89
CA GLY A 22 26.31 -1.13 -17.74
C GLY A 22 27.54 -1.57 -18.55
N PRO A 23 28.58 -0.73 -18.63
CA PRO A 23 29.87 -1.14 -19.17
C PRO A 23 30.49 -2.25 -18.31
N PRO A 24 31.25 -3.19 -18.90
CA PRO A 24 31.87 -4.28 -18.15
C PRO A 24 32.84 -3.75 -17.09
N ASP A 25 32.83 -4.39 -15.93
CA ASP A 25 33.73 -4.03 -14.84
C ASP A 25 35.20 -4.37 -15.15
N GLU A 26 36.10 -4.06 -14.21
CA GLU A 26 37.54 -4.27 -14.42
C GLU A 26 37.94 -5.72 -14.67
N HIS A 27 37.28 -6.67 -14.01
CA HIS A 27 37.53 -8.09 -14.19
C HIS A 27 36.90 -8.58 -15.50
N GLU A 28 35.66 -8.20 -15.78
CA GLU A 28 34.93 -8.58 -16.99
C GLU A 28 35.64 -8.12 -18.26
N ARG A 29 36.31 -6.96 -18.23
CA ARG A 29 37.08 -6.46 -19.37
C ARG A 29 38.22 -7.39 -19.81
N THR A 30 38.72 -8.24 -18.92
CA THR A 30 39.90 -9.09 -19.18
C THR A 30 39.61 -10.58 -19.08
N CYS A 31 38.50 -10.97 -18.45
CA CYS A 31 38.16 -12.37 -18.21
C CYS A 31 37.35 -12.97 -19.37
N PRO A 32 37.86 -14.00 -20.08
CA PRO A 32 37.16 -14.59 -21.24
C PRO A 32 35.82 -15.23 -20.86
N TYR A 33 35.72 -15.83 -19.66
CA TYR A 33 34.49 -16.46 -19.19
C TYR A 33 33.37 -15.45 -18.91
N CYS A 34 33.72 -14.30 -18.32
CA CYS A 34 32.76 -13.22 -18.07
C CYS A 34 32.32 -12.55 -19.37
N LEU A 35 33.23 -12.30 -20.31
CA LEU A 35 32.88 -11.76 -21.62
C LEU A 35 31.93 -12.68 -22.39
N GLU A 36 32.19 -13.99 -22.35
CA GLU A 36 31.33 -14.98 -22.98
C GLU A 36 29.95 -15.05 -22.31
N ALA A 37 29.90 -15.05 -20.97
CA ALA A 37 28.65 -15.01 -20.22
C ALA A 37 27.83 -13.77 -20.58
N ARG A 38 28.45 -12.58 -20.57
CA ARG A 38 27.80 -11.32 -20.93
C ARG A 38 27.25 -11.35 -22.36
N ALA A 39 28.00 -11.88 -23.32
CA ALA A 39 27.56 -12.01 -24.70
C ALA A 39 26.39 -13.00 -24.88
N ARG A 40 26.27 -14.02 -24.03
CA ARG A 40 25.11 -14.94 -24.02
C ARG A 40 23.88 -14.28 -23.39
N LEU A 41 24.05 -13.59 -22.27
CA LEU A 41 22.96 -12.92 -21.56
C LEU A 41 22.39 -11.75 -22.37
N LEU A 42 23.24 -10.97 -23.07
CA LEU A 42 22.78 -9.92 -23.98
C LEU A 42 21.92 -10.49 -25.11
N ARG A 43 22.34 -11.61 -25.72
CA ARG A 43 21.54 -12.27 -26.76
C ARG A 43 20.18 -12.75 -26.26
N LEU A 44 20.13 -13.26 -25.03
CA LEU A 44 18.86 -13.64 -24.40
C LEU A 44 17.98 -12.42 -24.13
N SER A 45 18.56 -11.33 -23.62
CA SER A 45 17.86 -10.07 -23.36
C SER A 45 17.26 -9.50 -24.65
N ASP A 46 18.06 -9.44 -25.72
CA ASP A 46 17.62 -8.99 -27.05
C ASP A 46 16.45 -9.83 -27.56
N ALA A 47 16.55 -11.17 -27.49
CA ALA A 47 15.47 -12.06 -27.90
C ALA A 47 14.18 -11.87 -27.08
N ALA A 48 14.30 -11.61 -25.77
CA ALA A 48 13.16 -11.32 -24.91
C ALA A 48 12.52 -9.96 -25.21
N ILE A 49 13.34 -8.95 -25.55
CA ILE A 49 12.87 -7.64 -26.01
C ILE A 49 12.14 -7.78 -27.34
N ASP A 50 12.71 -8.50 -28.29
CA ASP A 50 12.11 -8.76 -29.61
C ASP A 50 10.75 -9.45 -29.48
N LEU A 51 10.67 -10.48 -28.63
CA LEU A 51 9.41 -11.19 -28.37
C LEU A 51 8.35 -10.25 -27.79
N ARG A 52 8.68 -9.50 -26.73
CA ARG A 52 7.75 -8.54 -26.12
C ARG A 52 7.30 -7.46 -27.10
N SER A 53 8.21 -6.96 -27.94
CA SER A 53 7.88 -5.95 -28.95
C SER A 53 6.94 -6.50 -30.03
N THR A 54 7.12 -7.77 -30.40
CA THR A 54 6.25 -8.48 -31.35
C THR A 54 4.86 -8.68 -30.76
N GLU A 55 4.78 -9.13 -29.50
CA GLU A 55 3.51 -9.29 -28.78
C GLU A 55 2.78 -7.94 -28.60
N ALA A 56 3.52 -6.87 -28.29
CA ALA A 56 2.98 -5.52 -28.18
C ALA A 56 2.45 -4.97 -29.52
N ALA A 57 3.01 -5.43 -30.64
CA ALA A 57 2.56 -5.04 -31.98
C ALA A 57 1.40 -5.91 -32.50
N ASP A 58 1.16 -7.08 -31.90
CA ASP A 58 0.09 -8.01 -32.30
C ASP A 58 -1.28 -7.55 -31.77
N PRO A 59 -2.20 -7.10 -32.64
CA PRO A 59 -3.53 -6.67 -32.22
C PRO A 59 -4.36 -7.77 -31.55
N ALA A 60 -4.06 -9.06 -31.81
CA ALA A 60 -4.77 -10.18 -31.21
C ALA A 60 -4.37 -10.41 -29.73
N LEU A 61 -3.20 -9.92 -29.32
CA LEU A 61 -2.70 -9.98 -27.95
C LEU A 61 -2.97 -8.69 -27.17
N GLN A 62 -3.46 -7.63 -27.85
CA GLN A 62 -3.83 -6.40 -27.17
C GLN A 62 -5.14 -6.56 -26.40
N PRO A 63 -5.23 -6.03 -25.17
CA PRO A 63 -6.49 -5.99 -24.46
C PRO A 63 -7.51 -5.16 -25.24
N ASP A 64 -8.78 -5.55 -25.13
CA ASP A 64 -9.88 -4.80 -25.74
C ASP A 64 -9.84 -3.32 -25.32
N PRO A 65 -10.14 -2.35 -26.21
CA PRO A 65 -10.12 -0.92 -25.86
C PRO A 65 -11.00 -0.56 -24.65
N GLY A 66 -12.04 -1.36 -24.37
CA GLY A 66 -12.91 -1.23 -23.22
C GLY A 66 -12.41 -1.92 -21.95
N PHE A 67 -11.30 -2.67 -21.99
CA PHE A 67 -10.76 -3.41 -20.84
C PHE A 67 -10.51 -2.50 -19.64
N THR A 68 -9.81 -1.37 -19.84
CA THR A 68 -9.55 -0.40 -18.78
C THR A 68 -10.84 0.18 -18.23
N ALA A 69 -11.82 0.49 -19.09
CA ALA A 69 -13.12 0.99 -18.66
C ALA A 69 -13.90 -0.06 -17.85
N SER A 70 -13.81 -1.34 -18.24
CA SER A 70 -14.41 -2.49 -17.54
C SER A 70 -13.78 -2.71 -16.17
N VAL A 71 -12.44 -2.73 -16.09
CA VAL A 71 -11.70 -2.82 -14.81
C VAL A 71 -12.05 -1.63 -13.92
N MET A 72 -12.02 -0.41 -14.45
CA MET A 72 -12.39 0.79 -13.69
C MET A 72 -13.89 0.82 -13.33
N GLY A 73 -14.74 0.11 -14.07
CA GLY A 73 -16.15 -0.10 -13.75
C GLY A 73 -16.31 -1.04 -12.54
N LEU A 74 -15.59 -2.17 -12.54
CA LEU A 74 -15.54 -3.10 -11.42
C LEU A 74 -14.99 -2.41 -10.16
N VAL A 75 -13.85 -1.72 -10.27
CA VAL A 75 -13.24 -0.99 -9.16
C VAL A 75 -14.20 0.07 -8.62
N ARG A 76 -14.85 0.86 -9.48
CA ARG A 76 -15.83 1.86 -9.02
C ARG A 76 -17.06 1.23 -8.38
N ALA A 77 -17.52 0.07 -8.85
CA ALA A 77 -18.61 -0.67 -8.22
C ALA A 77 -18.22 -1.19 -6.83
N GLU A 78 -16.96 -1.59 -6.64
CA GLU A 78 -16.42 -2.01 -5.35
C GLU A 78 -16.23 -0.81 -4.40
N VAL A 79 -15.69 0.30 -4.91
CA VAL A 79 -15.54 1.57 -4.16
C VAL A 79 -16.90 2.13 -3.73
N ARG A 80 -17.94 2.02 -4.56
CA ARG A 80 -19.31 2.39 -4.19
C ARG A 80 -19.93 1.48 -3.13
N ARG A 81 -19.44 0.24 -2.99
CA ARG A 81 -19.80 -0.66 -1.89
C ARG A 81 -18.96 -0.43 -0.63
N GLY A 82 -17.92 0.41 -0.72
CA GLY A 82 -17.14 0.84 0.44
C GLY A 82 -18.04 1.54 1.47
N GLN A 83 -17.77 1.29 2.74
CA GLN A 83 -18.59 1.78 3.85
C GLN A 83 -18.62 3.32 3.85
N ALA A 84 -19.80 3.92 3.99
CA ALA A 84 -19.92 5.34 4.24
C ALA A 84 -19.61 5.61 5.72
N ILE A 85 -18.61 6.45 5.98
CA ILE A 85 -18.21 6.87 7.32
C ILE A 85 -18.99 8.16 7.60
N PRO A 86 -19.84 8.20 8.64
CA PRO A 86 -20.50 9.43 9.03
C PRO A 86 -19.45 10.48 9.39
N LEU A 87 -19.66 11.71 8.96
CA LEU A 87 -18.92 12.86 9.46
C LEU A 87 -19.86 13.53 10.45
N ASP A 88 -19.54 13.47 11.75
CA ASP A 88 -20.21 14.33 12.71
C ASP A 88 -19.91 15.77 12.35
N ALA A 89 -20.95 16.43 11.86
CA ALA A 89 -20.99 17.87 11.75
C ALA A 89 -22.19 18.30 12.57
N ASP A 90 -21.94 18.89 13.74
CA ASP A 90 -22.91 19.74 14.44
C ASP A 90 -23.55 20.77 13.47
N GLU A 91 -22.91 21.04 12.32
CA GLU A 91 -23.35 21.94 11.26
C GLU A 91 -24.19 21.29 10.13
N VAL A 92 -24.03 19.99 9.82
CA VAL A 92 -24.75 19.33 8.70
C VAL A 92 -25.09 17.87 9.01
N PRO A 93 -26.29 17.56 9.52
CA PRO A 93 -26.68 16.18 9.81
C PRO A 93 -26.76 15.34 8.51
N GLY A 94 -26.17 14.14 8.56
CA GLY A 94 -26.19 13.17 7.45
C GLY A 94 -25.04 13.30 6.44
N LEU A 95 -24.06 14.16 6.69
CA LEU A 95 -22.85 14.20 5.88
C LEU A 95 -22.04 12.90 6.06
N THR A 96 -21.61 12.31 4.95
CA THR A 96 -20.80 11.09 4.96
C THR A 96 -19.61 11.24 4.04
N ILE A 97 -18.52 10.55 4.37
CA ILE A 97 -17.35 10.39 3.51
C ILE A 97 -17.19 8.91 3.17
N SER A 98 -16.74 8.60 1.95
CA SER A 98 -16.46 7.21 1.60
C SER A 98 -15.19 6.73 2.32
N GLU A 99 -15.19 5.46 2.77
CA GLU A 99 -13.99 4.79 3.28
C GLU A 99 -12.78 5.02 2.37
N GLN A 100 -12.99 4.92 1.05
CA GLN A 100 -11.94 5.03 0.04
C GLN A 100 -11.34 6.45 -0.05
N ALA A 101 -12.13 7.49 0.23
CA ALA A 101 -11.59 8.84 0.33
C ALA A 101 -10.64 8.95 1.54
N VAL A 102 -11.01 8.39 2.69
CA VAL A 102 -10.13 8.35 3.87
C VAL A 102 -8.89 7.50 3.61
N VAL A 103 -9.03 6.34 2.96
CA VAL A 103 -7.89 5.50 2.55
C VAL A 103 -6.91 6.30 1.66
N GLY A 104 -7.42 7.09 0.72
CA GLY A 104 -6.60 7.97 -0.11
C GLY A 104 -5.77 8.96 0.71
N LEU A 105 -6.35 9.53 1.77
CA LEU A 105 -5.63 10.41 2.70
C LEU A 105 -4.55 9.68 3.49
N VAL A 106 -4.86 8.46 3.97
CA VAL A 106 -3.89 7.61 4.66
C VAL A 106 -2.71 7.27 3.74
N TRP A 107 -2.98 6.97 2.47
CA TRP A 107 -1.93 6.68 1.49
C TRP A 107 -1.07 7.90 1.17
N ALA A 108 -1.68 9.07 0.98
CA ALA A 108 -0.93 10.30 0.79
C ALA A 108 -0.04 10.64 2.01
N ALA A 109 -0.52 10.38 3.23
CA ALA A 109 0.28 10.50 4.44
C ALA A 109 1.44 9.50 4.46
N ALA A 110 1.21 8.25 4.03
CA ALA A 110 2.24 7.22 3.96
C ALA A 110 3.33 7.53 2.93
N ASP A 111 2.95 7.95 1.72
CA ASP A 111 3.87 8.31 0.64
C ASP A 111 4.75 9.53 1.01
N SER A 112 4.35 10.33 2.00
CA SER A 112 5.16 11.44 2.50
C SER A 112 6.32 11.01 3.41
N VAL A 113 6.32 9.77 3.92
CA VAL A 113 7.33 9.24 4.85
C VAL A 113 8.40 8.46 4.06
N PRO A 114 9.65 8.93 4.00
CA PRO A 114 10.72 8.22 3.28
C PRO A 114 10.94 6.81 3.83
N GLY A 115 11.24 5.86 2.94
CA GLY A 115 11.53 4.48 3.29
C GLY A 115 10.31 3.64 3.68
N ILE A 116 9.08 4.14 3.51
CA ILE A 116 7.84 3.38 3.69
C ILE A 116 7.04 3.36 2.39
N ARG A 117 6.42 2.21 2.09
CA ARG A 117 5.40 2.10 1.05
C ARG A 117 4.14 1.43 1.57
N ALA A 118 3.00 2.11 1.44
CA ALA A 118 1.70 1.54 1.78
C ALA A 118 1.33 0.38 0.84
N ARG A 119 0.66 -0.65 1.37
CA ARG A 119 0.19 -1.82 0.61
C ARG A 119 -1.31 -1.98 0.72
N ARG A 120 -1.79 -2.38 1.91
CA ARG A 120 -3.20 -2.62 2.21
C ARG A 120 -3.63 -1.64 3.28
N CYS A 121 -4.76 -0.98 3.08
CA CYS A 121 -5.34 -0.09 4.07
C CYS A 121 -6.82 -0.42 4.23
N ARG A 122 -7.30 -0.40 5.48
CA ARG A 122 -8.71 -0.51 5.81
C ARG A 122 -9.06 0.54 6.85
N VAL A 123 -10.19 1.20 6.67
CA VAL A 123 -10.68 2.21 7.61
C VAL A 123 -12.05 1.77 8.10
N ARG A 124 -12.26 1.77 9.42
CA ARG A 124 -13.53 1.38 10.03
C ARG A 124 -14.02 2.50 10.94
N PRO A 125 -15.30 2.90 10.87
CA PRO A 125 -15.88 3.73 11.91
C PRO A 125 -15.92 2.94 13.22
N PHE A 126 -15.54 3.60 14.30
CA PHE A 126 -15.73 3.11 15.65
C PHE A 126 -17.16 3.46 16.09
N THR A 127 -17.90 2.46 16.53
CA THR A 127 -19.22 2.62 17.14
C THR A 127 -19.12 2.16 18.59
N ASP A 128 -19.65 2.94 19.53
CA ASP A 128 -19.65 2.61 20.96
C ASP A 128 -20.51 1.35 21.30
N ASP A 129 -21.16 0.74 20.30
CA ASP A 129 -22.13 -0.35 20.42
C ASP A 129 -21.52 -1.76 20.52
N ASP A 130 -20.22 -1.91 20.81
CA ASP A 130 -19.63 -3.20 21.21
C ASP A 130 -19.94 -3.57 22.68
N GLY A 131 -21.10 -3.11 23.19
CA GLY A 131 -21.67 -3.50 24.46
C GLY A 131 -22.53 -4.75 24.29
N ASP A 132 -21.92 -5.93 24.43
CA ASP A 132 -22.64 -7.18 24.73
C ASP A 132 -23.36 -7.02 26.08
N GLY A 133 -24.56 -6.43 26.03
CA GLY A 133 -25.49 -6.24 27.13
C GLY A 133 -26.58 -7.29 27.06
N ASP A 134 -26.26 -8.54 27.36
CA ASP A 134 -27.24 -9.50 27.87
C ASP A 134 -27.69 -8.98 29.25
N GLY A 135 -28.88 -8.39 29.32
CA GLY A 135 -29.41 -7.75 30.53
C GLY A 135 -30.89 -7.44 30.43
N ASP A 136 -31.69 -8.48 30.59
CA ASP A 136 -33.13 -8.49 30.78
C ASP A 136 -33.63 -7.50 31.85
N GLY A 137 -34.68 -6.74 31.51
CA GLY A 137 -35.71 -6.20 32.41
C GLY A 137 -35.35 -5.15 33.47
N GLY A 138 -35.85 -3.91 33.31
CA GLY A 138 -35.92 -2.96 34.42
C GLY A 138 -36.53 -1.60 34.05
N GLU A 139 -37.71 -1.32 34.59
CA GLU A 139 -38.52 -0.12 34.42
C GLU A 139 -37.99 1.06 35.27
N ASP A 140 -38.15 2.28 34.75
CA ASP A 140 -38.01 3.61 35.38
C ASP A 140 -36.65 4.03 36.01
N GLY A 141 -36.02 5.03 35.38
CA GLY A 141 -34.99 5.86 36.00
C GLY A 141 -34.40 6.89 35.03
N TRP A 142 -34.88 8.14 35.08
CA TRP A 142 -34.17 9.27 34.48
C TRP A 142 -32.77 9.38 35.09
N GLN A 143 -31.73 9.15 34.28
CA GLN A 143 -30.34 9.39 34.62
C GLN A 143 -29.88 10.72 34.02
N PRO A 144 -29.08 11.52 34.77
CA PRO A 144 -28.61 12.83 34.30
C PRO A 144 -27.70 12.67 33.07
N PRO A 145 -27.65 13.65 32.15
CA PRO A 145 -26.69 13.63 31.07
C PRO A 145 -25.28 13.73 31.66
N ASP A 146 -24.52 12.67 31.47
CA ASP A 146 -23.14 12.52 31.86
C ASP A 146 -22.22 13.32 30.92
N GLU A 147 -21.15 13.86 31.50
CA GLU A 147 -20.23 14.88 31.03
C GLU A 147 -19.32 14.42 29.85
N HIS A 148 -19.80 13.49 29.03
CA HIS A 148 -19.16 12.94 27.83
C HIS A 148 -19.43 13.78 26.56
N GLU A 149 -20.08 14.94 26.68
CA GLU A 149 -20.42 15.88 25.60
C GLU A 149 -19.22 16.56 24.90
N LEU A 150 -17.98 16.09 25.07
CA LEU A 150 -16.76 16.68 24.49
C LEU A 150 -15.87 15.67 23.74
N ARG A 151 -16.44 14.57 23.23
CA ARG A 151 -15.79 13.71 22.23
C ARG A 151 -16.57 13.68 20.91
N SER A 152 -17.25 14.78 20.57
CA SER A 152 -18.10 14.86 19.38
C SER A 152 -17.22 14.84 18.12
N GLY A 153 -17.27 13.72 17.41
CA GLY A 153 -16.47 13.45 16.23
C GLY A 153 -16.45 11.96 15.96
N THR A 154 -16.92 11.54 14.78
CA THR A 154 -16.85 10.14 14.36
C THR A 154 -15.40 9.66 14.44
N LEU A 155 -15.19 8.65 15.28
CA LEU A 155 -13.89 8.05 15.48
C LEU A 155 -13.65 6.95 14.44
N VAL A 156 -12.43 6.83 13.94
CA VAL A 156 -12.04 5.77 13.00
C VAL A 156 -10.82 4.99 13.47
N ASP A 157 -10.84 3.70 13.16
CA ASP A 157 -9.68 2.82 13.26
C ASP A 157 -9.07 2.62 11.87
N VAL A 158 -7.75 2.68 11.81
CA VAL A 158 -6.97 2.52 10.58
C VAL A 158 -6.06 1.31 10.70
N ASP A 159 -6.31 0.30 9.86
CA ASP A 159 -5.42 -0.84 9.67
C ASP A 159 -4.56 -0.58 8.42
N LEU A 160 -3.24 -0.49 8.57
CA LEU A 160 -2.32 -0.24 7.46
C LEU A 160 -1.18 -1.25 7.43
N ALA A 161 -1.08 -1.98 6.32
CA ALA A 161 0.07 -2.80 5.96
C ALA A 161 1.06 -2.00 5.11
N LEU A 162 2.35 -2.15 5.42
CA LEU A 162 3.43 -1.41 4.78
C LEU A 162 4.64 -2.31 4.45
N ALA A 163 5.38 -1.89 3.43
CA ALA A 163 6.73 -2.36 3.14
C ALA A 163 7.76 -1.29 3.54
N VAL A 164 8.94 -1.71 3.98
CA VAL A 164 9.98 -0.80 4.50
C VAL A 164 11.27 -0.96 3.70
N GLU A 165 11.92 0.14 3.35
CA GLU A 165 13.19 0.12 2.62
C GLU A 165 14.36 -0.32 3.52
N PRO A 166 15.32 -1.12 3.02
CA PRO A 166 16.50 -1.55 3.78
C PRO A 166 17.24 -0.37 4.43
N GLY A 167 17.56 -0.48 5.72
CA GLY A 167 18.25 0.56 6.49
C GLY A 167 17.34 1.61 7.13
N THR A 168 16.02 1.55 6.87
CA THR A 168 15.04 2.42 7.55
C THR A 168 14.75 1.91 8.97
N SER A 169 14.77 2.83 9.95
CA SER A 169 14.35 2.51 11.32
C SER A 169 12.84 2.29 11.38
N ILE A 170 12.41 1.02 11.47
CA ILE A 170 10.98 0.66 11.52
C ILE A 170 10.26 1.40 12.64
N VAL A 171 10.87 1.54 13.82
CA VAL A 171 10.24 2.19 14.99
C VAL A 171 10.01 3.68 14.75
N GLU A 172 11.02 4.40 14.25
CA GLU A 172 10.90 5.84 13.99
C GLU A 172 9.96 6.12 12.82
N ALA A 173 10.05 5.30 11.77
CA ALA A 173 9.24 5.42 10.57
C ALA A 173 7.76 5.17 10.88
N THR A 174 7.44 4.09 11.63
CA THR A 174 6.05 3.80 12.06
C THR A 174 5.52 4.84 13.04
N ALA A 175 6.31 5.33 13.98
CA ALA A 175 5.89 6.41 14.90
C ALA A 175 5.60 7.72 14.14
N THR A 176 6.42 8.05 13.16
CA THR A 176 6.21 9.22 12.29
C THR A 176 4.95 9.05 11.44
N LEU A 177 4.76 7.85 10.88
CA LEU A 177 3.59 7.53 10.07
C LEU A 177 2.29 7.63 10.87
N ARG A 178 2.22 7.05 12.08
CA ARG A 178 1.01 7.13 12.93
C ARG A 178 0.57 8.57 13.16
N ARG A 179 1.53 9.44 13.52
CA ARG A 179 1.26 10.85 13.77
C ARG A 179 0.78 11.57 12.50
N ARG A 180 1.45 11.37 11.36
CA ARG A 180 1.04 12.01 10.10
C ARG A 180 -0.34 11.56 9.62
N VAL A 181 -0.63 10.27 9.71
CA VAL A 181 -1.95 9.73 9.35
C VAL A 181 -3.03 10.38 10.22
N ALA A 182 -2.84 10.42 11.55
CA ALA A 182 -3.80 11.04 12.45
C ALA A 182 -4.00 12.55 12.16
N GLU A 183 -2.91 13.30 11.98
CA GLU A 183 -2.96 14.73 11.68
C GLU A 183 -3.63 15.04 10.33
N GLN A 184 -3.32 14.26 9.30
CA GLN A 184 -3.85 14.49 7.95
C GLN A 184 -5.33 14.14 7.84
N VAL A 185 -5.74 13.00 8.40
CA VAL A 185 -7.15 12.60 8.40
C VAL A 185 -7.97 13.64 9.19
N ALA A 186 -7.55 14.01 10.39
CA ALA A 186 -8.29 15.00 11.20
C ALA A 186 -8.39 16.37 10.50
N ARG A 187 -7.31 16.84 9.87
CA ARG A 187 -7.29 18.15 9.20
C ARG A 187 -8.21 18.21 7.99
N GLU A 188 -8.31 17.13 7.22
CA GLU A 188 -9.01 17.14 5.92
C GLU A 188 -10.45 16.63 5.99
N THR A 189 -10.82 15.87 7.03
CA THR A 189 -12.17 15.29 7.16
C THR A 189 -12.87 15.66 8.45
N GLY A 190 -12.17 16.18 9.46
CA GLY A 190 -12.72 16.36 10.81
C GLY A 190 -12.88 15.06 11.61
N LEU A 191 -12.52 13.90 11.03
CA LEU A 191 -12.58 12.61 11.73
C LEU A 191 -11.50 12.50 12.81
N GLY A 192 -11.86 11.98 13.98
CA GLY A 192 -10.89 11.61 15.00
C GLY A 192 -10.31 10.23 14.72
N VAL A 193 -8.99 10.10 14.63
CA VAL A 193 -8.36 8.77 14.51
C VAL A 193 -8.14 8.20 15.90
N ARG A 194 -8.87 7.13 16.23
CA ARG A 194 -8.80 6.46 17.54
C ARG A 194 -7.59 5.54 17.63
N ARG A 195 -7.37 4.73 16.60
CA ARG A 195 -6.27 3.75 16.54
C ARG A 195 -5.67 3.68 15.15
N VAL A 196 -4.34 3.53 15.09
CA VAL A 196 -3.58 3.26 13.86
C VAL A 196 -2.71 2.02 14.05
N ASP A 197 -3.20 0.90 13.51
CA ASP A 197 -2.51 -0.38 13.52
C ASP A 197 -1.62 -0.50 12.29
N LEU A 198 -0.33 -0.67 12.53
CA LEU A 198 0.69 -0.73 11.50
C LEU A 198 1.30 -2.12 11.49
N THR A 199 1.26 -2.79 10.34
CA THR A 199 1.87 -4.10 10.12
C THR A 199 2.92 -4.01 9.02
N VAL A 200 4.15 -4.44 9.29
CA VAL A 200 5.20 -4.53 8.27
C VAL A 200 5.14 -5.91 7.63
N GLU A 201 4.83 -5.97 6.34
CA GLU A 201 4.68 -7.24 5.61
C GLU A 201 5.92 -7.60 4.78
N ASP A 202 6.69 -6.61 4.32
CA ASP A 202 7.77 -6.83 3.37
C ASP A 202 8.88 -5.77 3.46
N VAL A 203 10.01 -6.05 2.81
CA VAL A 203 11.13 -5.12 2.61
C VAL A 203 11.18 -4.76 1.12
N LEU A 204 11.32 -3.46 0.80
CA LEU A 204 11.35 -2.96 -0.59
C LEU A 204 12.58 -3.42 -1.38
#